data_AF-A0A9P5RSW4-F1
#
_entry.id   AF-A0A9P5RSW4-F1
#
_cell.length_a   1.000
_cell.length_b   1.000
_cell.length_c   1.000
_cell.angle_alpha   90.00
_cell.angle_beta   90.00
_cell.angle_gamma   90.00
#
_symmetry.space_group_name_H-M   'P 1'
#
loop_
_entity.id
_entity.type
_entity.pdbx_description
1 polymer ?
#
loop_
_entity_poly.entity_id
_entity_poly.type
_entity_poly.pdbx_seq_one_letter_code
_entity_poly.pdbx_strand_id
1 'polypeptide(L)'
;MSNSAVAKWLEEIAAAKAKKAQAKEQQQQNQQQQQQQQEQFTTPTEGLQQQSQQIATAQYGIIPSYNLQTRKKQLCLVLPPEPRKPEPGECCGNDCEPCVNTIYWEDLVAHRERCRKLQMQFEDACRVLEDSENRGLESGSGVGGSVGKMEEGGEEERGEEEGEGEELEDKVELNIRSYRPFKVLQKRYLSENTLLVVCDLPYYSSSKKKMDPHIIMFHLLIRFQQPDGQYLTKAFTPVDISRLHKATWRSVQGQSNTSGDLGAVDGQGFEDRMAFLVKLYPSPHATSDMFRALEVYTESGGIGGDDVTNGDNSRNRKGVLFLRGPIQTGRDRQRNQQQQINNLATGLSQRKRIVMIAAGSGITPMYQVLRALHSQQHHQQHQYTPGVEQEERKKEDVRFWEANEVDLVYCNRTTEDIWLRQELQSIGVSRTEEEGEGAKDQKSEEGILEKAAELSLSLVRRTTVRIQHVLSSASTFSSPSSVKQVPPIQGGSHQFHTGRISLDLLRNTLQQGQDSHDHLRDNKEQLQILVCGPPLFNKDVSAMLTLLNYHDSDTCEIHILE
;
A
#
# COMPACT_ATOMS: atom_id res chain seq x y z
N MET A 1 -26.64 -36.28 -45.73
CA MET A 1 -25.68 -37.29 -45.28
C MET A 1 -25.18 -36.86 -43.91
N SER A 2 -25.66 -37.48 -42.84
CA SER A 2 -25.20 -37.19 -41.48
C SER A 2 -23.73 -37.61 -41.34
N ASN A 3 -22.90 -36.70 -40.86
CA ASN A 3 -21.46 -36.91 -40.76
C ASN A 3 -21.18 -37.89 -39.61
N SER A 4 -21.06 -39.18 -39.93
CA SER A 4 -20.86 -40.28 -38.97
C SER A 4 -19.73 -40.02 -37.96
N ALA A 5 -18.71 -39.26 -38.37
CA ALA A 5 -17.62 -38.83 -37.48
C ALA A 5 -18.08 -37.93 -36.32
N VAL A 6 -19.07 -37.05 -36.55
CA VAL A 6 -19.59 -36.15 -35.52
C VAL A 6 -20.41 -36.92 -34.48
N ALA A 7 -21.19 -37.91 -34.92
CA ALA A 7 -21.96 -38.76 -34.01
C ALA A 7 -21.04 -39.55 -33.07
N LYS A 8 -19.98 -40.15 -33.61
CA LYS A 8 -18.99 -40.91 -32.83
C LYS A 8 -18.25 -40.02 -31.82
N TRP A 9 -17.87 -38.80 -32.22
CA TRP A 9 -17.22 -37.84 -31.32
C TRP A 9 -18.13 -37.38 -30.17
N LEU A 10 -19.42 -37.16 -30.43
CA LEU A 10 -20.40 -36.81 -29.39
C LEU A 10 -20.61 -37.96 -28.39
N GLU A 11 -20.60 -39.20 -28.86
CA GLU A 11 -20.70 -40.40 -28.03
C GLU A 11 -19.47 -40.57 -27.13
N GLU A 12 -18.26 -40.32 -27.65
CA GLU A 12 -17.02 -40.31 -26.88
C GLU A 12 -17.02 -39.23 -25.77
N ILE A 13 -17.53 -38.03 -26.07
CA ILE A 13 -17.68 -36.96 -25.06
C ILE A 13 -18.70 -37.34 -23.99
N ALA A 14 -19.83 -37.94 -24.37
CA ALA A 14 -20.84 -38.40 -23.42
C ALA A 14 -20.26 -39.48 -22.48
N ALA A 15 -19.51 -40.44 -23.02
CA ALA A 15 -18.84 -41.47 -22.24
C ALA A 15 -17.78 -40.89 -21.29
N ALA A 16 -17.00 -39.90 -21.74
CA ALA A 16 -16.01 -39.22 -20.89
C ALA A 16 -16.66 -38.44 -19.75
N LYS A 17 -17.80 -37.77 -20.00
CA LYS A 17 -18.57 -37.07 -18.96
C LYS A 17 -19.15 -38.06 -17.94
N ALA A 18 -19.68 -39.20 -18.39
CA ALA A 18 -20.21 -40.23 -17.51
C ALA A 18 -19.12 -40.82 -16.59
N LYS A 19 -17.93 -41.13 -17.13
CA LYS A 19 -16.78 -41.58 -16.32
C LYS A 19 -16.35 -40.55 -15.26
N LYS A 20 -16.33 -39.26 -15.64
CA LYS A 20 -15.99 -38.19 -14.70
C LYS A 20 -17.03 -38.01 -13.59
N ALA A 21 -18.30 -38.23 -13.89
CA ALA A 21 -19.37 -38.21 -12.88
C ALA A 21 -19.24 -39.37 -11.89
N GLN A 22 -19.00 -40.60 -12.39
CA GLN A 22 -18.79 -41.77 -11.53
C GLN A 22 -17.55 -41.62 -10.62
N ALA A 23 -16.45 -41.08 -11.15
CA ALA A 23 -15.25 -40.83 -10.35
C ALA A 23 -15.48 -39.83 -9.20
N LYS A 24 -16.31 -38.79 -9.44
CA LYS A 24 -16.69 -37.83 -8.40
C LYS A 24 -17.56 -38.47 -7.31
N GLU A 25 -18.52 -39.30 -7.71
CA GLU A 25 -19.40 -40.00 -6.78
C GLU A 25 -18.61 -40.98 -5.89
N GLN A 26 -17.66 -41.71 -6.48
CA GLN A 26 -16.76 -42.59 -5.74
C GLN A 26 -15.83 -41.82 -4.78
N GLN A 27 -15.34 -40.65 -5.19
CA GLN A 27 -14.55 -39.77 -4.33
C GLN A 27 -15.37 -39.26 -3.14
N GLN A 28 -16.64 -38.94 -3.35
CA GLN A 28 -17.55 -38.46 -2.31
C GLN A 28 -17.90 -39.58 -1.31
N GLN A 29 -18.11 -40.81 -1.79
CA GLN A 29 -18.31 -41.98 -0.93
C GLN A 29 -17.07 -42.28 -0.07
N ASN A 30 -15.86 -42.17 -0.64
CA ASN A 30 -14.63 -42.34 0.12
C ASN A 30 -14.44 -41.25 1.21
N GLN A 31 -14.83 -40.01 0.93
CA GLN A 31 -14.81 -38.94 1.95
C GLN A 31 -15.82 -39.22 3.09
N GLN A 32 -17.02 -39.69 2.77
CA GLN A 32 -18.01 -40.07 3.79
C GLN A 32 -17.52 -41.24 4.65
N GLN A 33 -16.88 -42.26 4.06
CA GLN A 33 -16.29 -43.36 4.83
C GLN A 33 -15.15 -42.88 5.74
N GLN A 34 -14.30 -41.95 5.31
CA GLN A 34 -13.25 -41.37 6.16
C GLN A 34 -13.83 -40.58 7.33
N GLN A 35 -14.92 -39.83 7.13
CA GLN A 35 -15.60 -39.12 8.22
C GLN A 35 -16.21 -40.10 9.24
N GLN A 36 -16.88 -41.15 8.79
CA GLN A 36 -17.45 -42.16 9.68
C GLN A 36 -16.39 -42.93 10.48
N GLN A 37 -15.21 -43.16 9.90
CA GLN A 37 -14.09 -43.78 10.62
C GLN A 37 -13.47 -42.84 11.66
N GLN A 38 -13.47 -41.52 11.45
CA GLN A 38 -13.00 -40.56 12.45
C GLN A 38 -13.96 -40.43 13.64
N GLU A 39 -15.26 -40.57 13.42
CA GLU A 39 -16.28 -40.51 14.48
C GLU A 39 -16.29 -41.76 15.38
N GLN A 40 -15.78 -42.91 14.91
CA GLN A 40 -15.74 -44.15 15.71
C GLN A 40 -14.57 -44.24 16.71
N PHE A 41 -13.61 -43.32 16.68
CA PHE A 41 -12.44 -43.34 17.58
C PHE A 41 -12.49 -42.34 18.74
N THR A 42 -13.59 -41.61 18.93
CA THR A 42 -13.75 -40.69 20.08
C THR A 42 -14.53 -41.33 21.22
N THR A 43 -13.87 -42.18 22.02
CA THR A 43 -14.38 -42.59 23.33
C THR A 43 -14.35 -41.42 24.33
N PRO A 44 -15.41 -41.20 25.14
CA PRO A 44 -15.53 -40.04 26.01
C PRO A 44 -14.93 -40.31 27.40
N THR A 45 -13.60 -40.26 27.56
CA THR A 45 -13.03 -40.38 28.92
C THR A 45 -11.76 -39.57 29.25
N GLU A 46 -11.22 -38.72 28.37
CA GLU A 46 -10.07 -37.87 28.72
C GLU A 46 -10.18 -36.45 28.15
N GLY A 47 -11.31 -35.80 28.41
CA GLY A 47 -11.56 -34.41 28.03
C GLY A 47 -11.14 -33.43 29.13
N LEU A 48 -9.84 -33.32 29.45
CA LEU A 48 -9.32 -32.20 30.26
C LEU A 48 -7.84 -31.82 30.03
N GLN A 49 -7.08 -32.51 29.15
CA GLN A 49 -5.66 -32.18 28.90
C GLN A 49 -5.29 -31.77 27.47
N GLN A 50 -6.16 -31.96 26.47
CA GLN A 50 -5.84 -31.55 25.08
C GLN A 50 -6.38 -30.17 24.67
N GLN A 51 -7.19 -29.51 25.50
CA GLN A 51 -7.65 -28.13 25.23
C GLN A 51 -6.61 -27.05 25.57
N SER A 52 -5.44 -27.43 26.08
CA SER A 52 -4.34 -26.52 26.41
C SER A 52 -3.26 -26.41 25.33
N GLN A 53 -3.47 -26.98 24.13
CA GLN A 53 -2.52 -26.82 23.00
C GLN A 53 -3.03 -25.90 21.87
N GLN A 54 -4.25 -25.37 21.99
CA GLN A 54 -4.68 -24.18 21.26
C GLN A 54 -4.46 -22.93 22.12
N ILE A 55 -3.28 -22.82 22.74
CA ILE A 55 -2.87 -21.59 23.42
C ILE A 55 -2.82 -20.51 22.36
N ALA A 56 -3.60 -19.46 22.60
CA ALA A 56 -3.59 -18.19 21.92
C ALA A 56 -2.19 -17.86 21.40
N THR A 57 -2.08 -17.33 20.18
CA THR A 57 -0.90 -16.57 19.73
C THR A 57 -0.71 -15.39 20.67
N ALA A 58 -0.13 -15.64 21.84
CA ALA A 58 0.21 -14.64 22.82
C ALA A 58 1.26 -13.76 22.14
N GLN A 59 0.94 -12.47 22.00
CA GLN A 59 1.89 -11.50 21.49
C GLN A 59 3.04 -11.38 22.51
N TYR A 60 4.16 -12.05 22.25
CA TYR A 60 5.41 -11.82 22.98
C TYR A 60 5.97 -10.45 22.62
N GLY A 61 6.49 -9.72 23.60
CA GLY A 61 6.99 -8.35 23.41
C GLY A 61 6.78 -7.44 24.63
N ILE A 62 6.93 -6.14 24.39
CA ILE A 62 6.69 -5.10 25.39
C ILE A 62 5.21 -4.72 25.34
N ILE A 63 4.47 -5.03 26.41
CA ILE A 63 3.04 -4.75 26.52
C ILE A 63 2.86 -3.58 27.48
N PRO A 64 2.21 -2.48 27.05
CA PRO A 64 1.82 -1.42 27.97
C PRO A 64 0.74 -1.97 28.91
N SER A 65 1.00 -1.88 30.21
CA SER A 65 0.04 -2.14 31.27
C SER A 65 -0.27 -0.84 32.01
N TYR A 66 -1.38 -0.83 32.75
CA TYR A 66 -1.73 0.30 33.61
C TYR A 66 -1.77 -0.19 35.04
N ASN A 67 -1.01 0.46 35.90
CA ASN A 67 -1.12 0.20 37.32
C ASN A 67 -2.39 0.87 37.83
N LEU A 68 -3.39 0.07 38.20
CA LEU A 68 -4.71 0.58 38.62
C LEU A 68 -4.66 1.38 39.92
N GLN A 69 -3.65 1.14 40.78
CA GLN A 69 -3.52 1.85 42.06
C GLN A 69 -2.89 3.23 41.88
N THR A 70 -1.86 3.34 41.06
CA THR A 70 -1.13 4.61 40.86
C THR A 70 -1.64 5.39 39.66
N ARG A 71 -2.51 4.80 38.82
CA ARG A 71 -2.92 5.29 37.49
C ARG A 71 -1.75 5.62 36.57
N LYS A 72 -0.54 5.13 36.87
CA LYS A 72 0.64 5.29 36.02
C LYS A 72 0.70 4.19 34.99
N LYS A 73 1.11 4.57 33.78
CA LYS A 73 1.42 3.64 32.71
C LYS A 73 2.70 2.89 33.06
N GLN A 74 2.66 1.56 32.98
CA GLN A 74 3.81 0.69 33.19
C GLN A 74 4.06 -0.14 31.93
N LEU A 75 5.29 -0.59 31.71
CA LEU A 75 5.60 -1.54 30.66
C LEU A 75 5.80 -2.91 31.30
N CYS A 76 5.28 -3.96 30.64
CA CYS A 76 5.52 -5.35 31.01
C CYS A 76 6.25 -6.06 29.87
N LEU A 77 7.30 -6.80 30.20
CA LEU A 77 8.05 -7.62 29.25
C LEU A 77 7.53 -9.05 29.27
N VAL A 78 6.97 -9.51 28.15
CA VAL A 78 6.54 -10.91 27.98
C VAL A 78 7.49 -11.61 27.01
N LEU A 79 8.30 -12.53 27.55
CA LEU A 79 9.28 -13.30 26.75
C LEU A 79 8.61 -14.50 26.06
N PRO A 80 9.10 -14.91 24.88
CA PRO A 80 8.67 -16.15 24.24
C PRO A 80 9.04 -17.36 25.13
N PRO A 81 8.23 -18.45 25.11
CA PRO A 81 8.56 -19.67 25.83
C PRO A 81 9.84 -20.28 25.25
N GLU A 82 10.62 -20.91 26.12
CA GLU A 82 11.83 -21.63 25.74
C GLU A 82 11.47 -22.81 24.81
N PRO A 83 12.28 -23.12 23.79
CA PRO A 83 12.07 -24.30 22.96
C PRO A 83 12.01 -25.58 23.80
N ARG A 84 11.13 -26.52 23.44
CA ARG A 84 11.04 -27.80 24.14
C ARG A 84 12.30 -28.62 23.86
N LYS A 85 12.99 -29.03 24.92
CA LYS A 85 14.11 -29.98 24.82
C LYS A 85 13.60 -31.34 24.35
N PRO A 86 14.22 -31.96 23.33
CA PRO A 86 13.80 -33.26 22.85
C PRO A 86 14.02 -34.33 23.92
N GLU A 87 13.12 -35.30 23.95
CA GLU A 87 13.23 -36.43 24.86
C GLU A 87 14.29 -37.44 24.36
N PRO A 88 14.92 -38.24 25.25
CA PRO A 88 15.96 -39.18 24.85
C PRO A 88 15.56 -40.18 23.75
N GLY A 89 14.25 -40.44 23.57
CA GLY A 89 13.72 -41.32 22.52
C GLY A 89 13.38 -40.63 21.19
N GLU A 90 13.41 -39.30 21.13
CA GLU A 90 13.14 -38.55 19.89
C GLU A 90 14.36 -38.49 18.97
N CYS A 91 15.56 -38.69 19.52
CA CYS A 91 16.78 -38.86 18.75
C CYS A 91 16.94 -40.32 18.32
N CYS A 92 17.04 -40.58 17.01
CA CYS A 92 17.22 -41.92 16.48
C CYS A 92 18.61 -42.53 16.74
N GLY A 93 19.56 -41.77 17.29
CA GLY A 93 20.91 -42.23 17.66
C GLY A 93 21.84 -42.57 16.48
N ASN A 94 21.42 -42.31 15.24
CA ASN A 94 22.10 -42.77 14.02
C ASN A 94 22.88 -41.66 13.28
N ASP A 95 23.35 -40.61 13.98
CA ASP A 95 24.05 -39.46 13.34
C ASP A 95 23.28 -38.87 12.15
N CYS A 96 21.96 -38.64 12.32
CA CYS A 96 21.16 -37.97 11.28
C CYS A 96 21.53 -36.47 11.18
N GLU A 97 21.53 -35.92 9.96
CA GLU A 97 21.84 -34.51 9.72
C GLU A 97 20.66 -33.82 8.97
N PRO A 98 19.97 -32.83 9.59
CA PRO A 98 20.12 -32.35 10.96
C PRO A 98 19.43 -33.24 12.01
N CYS A 99 20.11 -33.52 13.12
CA CYS A 99 19.56 -34.25 14.27
C CYS A 99 18.57 -33.37 15.05
N VAL A 100 17.55 -33.97 15.67
CA VAL A 100 16.58 -33.24 16.52
C VAL A 100 17.26 -32.44 17.64
N ASN A 101 18.37 -32.96 18.19
CA ASN A 101 19.17 -32.24 19.16
C ASN A 101 19.86 -31.01 18.53
N THR A 102 20.37 -31.12 17.30
CA THR A 102 20.98 -30.00 16.57
C THR A 102 19.95 -28.88 16.37
N ILE A 103 18.76 -29.22 15.88
CA ILE A 103 17.66 -28.27 15.68
C ILE A 103 17.30 -27.58 17.01
N TYR A 104 17.16 -28.35 18.10
CA TYR A 104 16.89 -27.79 19.43
C TYR A 104 17.95 -26.78 19.88
N TRP A 105 19.24 -27.08 19.69
CA TRP A 105 20.31 -26.17 20.09
C TRP A 105 20.34 -24.90 19.25
N GLU A 106 20.10 -25.00 17.93
CA GLU A 106 19.96 -23.85 17.04
C GLU A 106 18.77 -22.96 17.46
N ASP A 107 17.60 -23.57 17.71
CA ASP A 107 16.41 -22.89 18.19
C ASP A 107 16.63 -22.23 19.56
N LEU A 108 17.38 -22.88 20.46
CA LEU A 108 17.71 -22.35 21.77
C LEU A 108 18.63 -21.13 21.68
N VAL A 109 19.62 -21.14 20.76
CA VAL A 109 20.47 -19.98 20.48
C VAL A 109 19.63 -18.82 19.92
N ALA A 110 18.76 -19.11 18.94
CA ALA A 110 17.87 -18.11 18.36
C ALA A 110 16.89 -17.52 19.40
N HIS A 111 16.37 -18.35 20.30
CA HIS A 111 15.50 -17.93 21.40
C HIS A 111 16.22 -16.99 22.37
N ARG A 112 17.44 -17.36 22.81
CA ARG A 112 18.25 -16.52 23.72
C ARG A 112 18.55 -15.15 23.11
N GLU A 113 18.93 -15.10 21.84
CA GLU A 113 19.19 -13.83 21.17
C GLU A 113 17.91 -12.98 21.02
N ARG A 114 16.76 -13.62 20.77
CA ARG A 114 15.47 -12.93 20.74
C ARG A 114 15.08 -12.36 22.11
N CYS A 115 15.24 -13.14 23.19
CA CYS A 115 14.99 -12.67 24.56
C CYS A 115 15.90 -11.51 24.95
N ARG A 116 17.20 -11.59 24.61
CA ARG A 116 18.17 -10.51 24.84
C ARG A 116 17.76 -9.21 24.14
N LYS A 117 17.36 -9.29 22.87
CA LYS A 117 16.87 -8.12 22.11
C LYS A 117 15.64 -7.50 22.76
N LEU A 118 14.67 -8.31 23.17
CA LEU A 118 13.45 -7.83 23.84
C LEU A 118 13.75 -7.18 25.19
N GLN A 119 14.71 -7.71 25.96
CA GLN A 119 15.17 -7.12 27.22
C GLN A 119 15.82 -5.75 27.00
N MET A 120 16.74 -5.62 26.02
CA MET A 120 17.35 -4.31 25.71
C MET A 120 16.30 -3.28 25.26
N GLN A 121 15.35 -3.68 24.43
CA GLN A 121 14.25 -2.80 24.00
C GLN A 121 13.36 -2.38 25.17
N PHE A 122 13.13 -3.28 26.14
CA PHE A 122 12.36 -2.98 27.32
C PHE A 122 13.06 -1.96 28.23
N GLU A 123 14.36 -2.15 28.48
CA GLU A 123 15.17 -1.21 29.26
C GLU A 123 15.24 0.18 28.61
N ASP A 124 15.40 0.24 27.29
CA ASP A 124 15.37 1.49 26.52
C ASP A 124 14.01 2.19 26.63
N ALA A 125 12.92 1.43 26.48
CA ALA A 125 11.56 1.96 26.62
C ALA A 125 11.25 2.46 28.04
N CYS A 126 11.76 1.79 29.08
CA CYS A 126 11.65 2.26 30.45
C CYS A 126 12.39 3.59 30.67
N ARG A 127 13.62 3.72 30.16
CA ARG A 127 14.39 4.98 30.23
C ARG A 127 13.65 6.16 29.57
N VAL A 128 13.09 5.94 28.38
CA VAL A 128 12.31 6.97 27.68
C VAL A 128 11.07 7.41 28.48
N LEU A 129 10.40 6.47 29.17
CA LEU A 129 9.26 6.81 30.02
C LEU A 129 9.69 7.64 31.24
N GLU A 130 10.78 7.27 31.91
CA GLU A 130 11.33 8.02 33.05
C GLU A 130 11.75 9.45 32.66
N ASP A 131 12.42 9.62 31.52
CA ASP A 131 12.82 10.93 31.01
C ASP A 131 11.60 11.82 30.68
N SER A 132 10.51 11.23 30.20
CA SER A 132 9.28 11.97 29.90
C SER A 132 8.54 12.44 31.16
N GLU A 133 8.59 11.66 32.25
CA GLU A 133 8.01 12.06 33.54
C GLU A 133 8.81 13.22 34.16
N ASN A 134 10.14 13.20 34.06
CA ASN A 134 10.99 14.24 34.64
C ASN A 134 10.88 15.59 33.92
N ARG A 135 10.73 15.61 32.59
CA ARG A 135 10.60 16.87 31.82
C ARG A 135 9.27 17.59 32.06
N GLY A 136 8.22 16.89 32.49
CA GLY A 136 6.92 17.48 32.79
C GLY A 136 6.91 18.36 34.05
N LEU A 137 7.89 18.22 34.95
CA LEU A 137 7.94 18.97 36.21
C LEU A 137 8.73 20.29 36.13
N GLU A 138 9.67 20.43 35.20
CA GLU A 138 10.53 21.62 35.13
C GLU A 138 9.91 22.81 34.38
N SER A 139 8.82 22.61 33.65
CA SER A 139 8.14 23.69 32.89
C SER A 139 7.08 24.46 33.69
N GLY A 140 6.92 24.18 35.00
CA GLY A 140 5.87 24.76 35.84
C GLY A 140 6.30 25.73 36.95
N SER A 141 7.60 26.01 37.13
CA SER A 141 8.08 26.81 38.27
C SER A 141 8.77 28.10 37.83
N GLY A 142 7.97 29.12 37.52
CA GLY A 142 8.48 30.38 36.96
C GLY A 142 7.68 31.65 37.23
N VAL A 143 6.89 31.77 38.31
CA VAL A 143 6.45 33.07 38.86
C VAL A 143 6.31 32.98 40.38
N GLY A 144 7.38 33.28 41.09
CA GLY A 144 7.37 33.56 42.54
C GLY A 144 7.54 35.06 42.76
N GLY A 145 6.43 35.78 42.95
CA GLY A 145 6.39 37.19 43.33
C GLY A 145 6.40 37.38 44.84
N SER A 146 7.23 38.33 45.29
CA SER A 146 7.55 38.68 46.69
C SER A 146 6.37 38.90 47.63
N VAL A 147 6.55 38.40 48.86
CA VAL A 147 5.77 38.74 50.06
C VAL A 147 6.03 40.20 50.45
N GLY A 148 5.02 41.04 50.30
CA GLY A 148 4.94 42.40 50.84
C GLY A 148 3.71 42.55 51.72
N LYS A 149 3.92 42.88 53.00
CA LYS A 149 2.92 43.31 53.99
C LYS A 149 2.30 44.66 53.58
N MET A 150 0.97 44.79 53.61
CA MET A 150 0.17 45.98 53.98
C MET A 150 -1.31 45.64 53.72
N GLU A 151 -2.12 45.49 54.75
CA GLU A 151 -3.04 46.49 55.36
C GLU A 151 -4.37 46.65 54.62
N GLU A 152 -5.42 46.80 55.45
CA GLU A 152 -6.85 46.78 55.15
C GLU A 152 -7.28 47.84 54.13
N GLY A 153 -8.27 47.49 53.30
CA GLY A 153 -9.01 48.44 52.49
C GLY A 153 -9.74 47.72 51.37
N GLY A 154 -11.05 47.50 51.55
CA GLY A 154 -11.90 46.87 50.55
C GLY A 154 -12.13 47.77 49.33
N GLU A 155 -12.40 47.12 48.21
CA GLU A 155 -13.40 47.51 47.22
C GLU A 155 -13.62 46.33 46.29
N GLU A 156 -14.89 46.09 45.94
CA GLU A 156 -15.35 45.04 45.04
C GLU A 156 -14.87 45.36 43.61
N GLU A 157 -13.95 44.56 43.06
CA GLU A 157 -13.78 44.44 41.62
C GLU A 157 -13.94 42.99 41.18
N ARG A 158 -15.01 42.77 40.43
CA ARG A 158 -15.38 41.52 39.78
C ARG A 158 -14.50 41.35 38.54
N GLY A 159 -13.31 40.78 38.73
CA GLY A 159 -12.43 40.37 37.64
C GLY A 159 -12.97 39.13 36.94
N GLU A 160 -13.43 39.31 35.69
CA GLU A 160 -13.68 38.23 34.74
C GLU A 160 -12.31 37.68 34.31
N GLU A 161 -11.80 36.67 35.02
CA GLU A 161 -10.72 35.82 34.51
C GLU A 161 -11.32 34.87 33.46
N GLU A 162 -11.35 35.32 32.22
CA GLU A 162 -11.46 34.47 31.04
C GLU A 162 -10.20 33.59 30.98
N GLY A 163 -10.23 32.48 31.71
CA GLY A 163 -9.30 31.39 31.51
C GLY A 163 -9.57 30.78 30.14
N GLU A 164 -8.81 31.21 29.13
CA GLU A 164 -8.64 30.52 27.85
C GLU A 164 -8.05 29.14 28.13
N GLY A 165 -8.91 28.21 28.56
CA GLY A 165 -8.61 26.79 28.53
C GLY A 165 -8.53 26.41 27.06
N GLU A 166 -7.33 26.40 26.50
CA GLU A 166 -7.03 25.66 25.27
C GLU A 166 -7.47 24.21 25.52
N GLU A 167 -8.71 23.90 25.15
CA GLU A 167 -9.13 22.54 24.93
C GLU A 167 -8.15 22.00 23.90
N LEU A 168 -7.22 21.17 24.37
CA LEU A 168 -6.38 20.32 23.54
C LEU A 168 -7.35 19.44 22.73
N GLU A 169 -7.84 19.98 21.61
CA GLU A 169 -8.48 19.21 20.57
C GLU A 169 -7.46 18.16 20.16
N ASP A 170 -7.63 16.95 20.68
CA ASP A 170 -6.82 15.78 20.36
C ASP A 170 -6.80 15.65 18.84
N LYS A 171 -5.71 16.13 18.21
CA LYS A 171 -5.53 16.08 16.76
C LYS A 171 -5.66 14.62 16.33
N VAL A 172 -6.76 14.31 15.66
CA VAL A 172 -7.11 12.95 15.23
C VAL A 172 -6.32 12.65 13.95
N GLU A 173 -5.01 12.53 14.09
CA GLU A 173 -4.14 12.07 13.01
C GLU A 173 -4.32 10.56 12.77
N LEU A 174 -4.07 10.14 11.52
CA LEU A 174 -3.92 8.73 11.18
C LEU A 174 -2.84 8.13 12.08
N ASN A 175 -3.22 7.12 12.86
CA ASN A 175 -2.32 6.48 13.81
C ASN A 175 -2.17 5.00 13.48
N ILE A 176 -0.93 4.51 13.51
CA ILE A 176 -0.63 3.07 13.33
C ILE A 176 -1.24 2.19 14.43
N ARG A 177 -1.60 2.75 15.59
CA ARG A 177 -2.09 2.02 16.77
C ARG A 177 -3.61 1.94 16.87
N SER A 178 -4.35 2.83 16.24
CA SER A 178 -5.79 2.93 16.41
C SER A 178 -6.52 3.08 15.08
N TYR A 179 -7.73 2.54 15.02
CA TYR A 179 -8.65 2.79 13.92
C TYR A 179 -9.41 4.09 14.18
N ARG A 180 -9.51 4.93 13.15
CA ARG A 180 -10.27 6.18 13.18
C ARG A 180 -11.40 6.11 12.15
N PRO A 181 -12.59 6.69 12.45
CA PRO A 181 -13.68 6.75 11.50
C PRO A 181 -13.44 7.82 10.43
N PHE A 182 -13.82 7.52 9.19
CA PHE A 182 -13.75 8.40 8.03
C PHE A 182 -15.06 8.33 7.27
N LYS A 183 -15.60 9.47 6.88
CA LYS A 183 -16.86 9.57 6.13
C LYS A 183 -16.61 9.24 4.68
N VAL A 184 -17.45 8.37 4.12
CA VAL A 184 -17.44 8.04 2.70
C VAL A 184 -18.17 9.14 1.95
N LEU A 185 -17.41 10.06 1.37
CA LEU A 185 -17.96 11.20 0.63
C LEU A 185 -18.51 10.81 -0.73
N GLN A 186 -17.91 9.80 -1.38
CA GLN A 186 -18.30 9.41 -2.72
C GLN A 186 -18.04 7.93 -2.99
N LYS A 187 -18.94 7.32 -3.75
CA LYS A 187 -18.79 5.98 -4.29
C LYS A 187 -19.12 6.00 -5.78
N ARG A 188 -18.21 5.51 -6.62
CA ARG A 188 -18.38 5.54 -8.07
C ARG A 188 -17.88 4.24 -8.70
N TYR A 189 -18.73 3.59 -9.47
CA TYR A 189 -18.33 2.45 -10.29
C TYR A 189 -17.59 2.95 -11.52
N LEU A 190 -16.33 2.55 -11.68
CA LEU A 190 -15.52 2.83 -12.88
C LEU A 190 -15.74 1.76 -13.95
N SER A 191 -16.06 0.54 -13.52
CA SER A 191 -16.50 -0.59 -14.34
C SER A 191 -17.39 -1.50 -13.49
N GLU A 192 -17.91 -2.60 -14.07
CA GLU A 192 -18.72 -3.58 -13.35
C GLU A 192 -17.99 -4.19 -12.13
N ASN A 193 -16.66 -4.25 -12.19
CA ASN A 193 -15.82 -4.89 -11.18
C ASN A 193 -14.83 -3.93 -10.51
N THR A 194 -14.96 -2.62 -10.72
CA THR A 194 -14.05 -1.62 -10.16
C THR A 194 -14.82 -0.47 -9.54
N LEU A 195 -14.57 -0.23 -8.26
CA LEU A 195 -15.20 0.81 -7.47
C LEU A 195 -14.15 1.81 -6.98
N LEU A 196 -14.40 3.09 -7.24
CA LEU A 196 -13.70 4.21 -6.62
C LEU A 196 -14.48 4.64 -5.37
N VAL A 197 -13.79 4.66 -4.23
CA VAL A 197 -14.34 5.14 -2.96
C VAL A 197 -13.54 6.33 -2.51
N VAL A 198 -14.18 7.47 -2.29
CA VAL A 198 -13.57 8.70 -1.80
C VAL A 198 -14.05 8.95 -0.38
N CYS A 199 -13.10 9.16 0.53
CA CYS A 199 -13.33 9.46 1.93
C CYS A 199 -12.83 10.87 2.24
N ASP A 200 -13.37 11.46 3.30
CA ASP A 200 -12.77 12.66 3.89
C ASP A 200 -11.40 12.33 4.48
N LEU A 201 -10.57 13.35 4.63
CA LEU A 201 -9.42 13.35 5.54
C LEU A 201 -9.74 14.44 6.56
N PRO A 202 -10.35 14.10 7.70
CA PRO A 202 -11.04 15.08 8.53
C PRO A 202 -10.18 16.18 9.19
N TYR A 203 -8.86 16.26 8.94
CA TYR A 203 -7.95 17.06 9.78
C TYR A 203 -6.78 17.79 9.08
N TYR A 204 -6.87 18.13 7.79
CA TYR A 204 -5.80 18.91 7.12
C TYR A 204 -6.06 20.42 7.02
N SER A 205 -7.19 20.93 7.51
CA SER A 205 -7.65 22.29 7.16
C SER A 205 -7.01 23.46 7.92
N SER A 206 -6.31 23.27 9.04
CA SER A 206 -5.85 24.42 9.86
C SER A 206 -4.35 24.49 10.16
N SER A 207 -3.61 23.38 10.18
CA SER A 207 -2.15 23.42 10.36
C SER A 207 -1.44 23.06 9.06
N LYS A 208 -0.64 24.00 8.53
CA LYS A 208 0.07 23.97 7.24
C LYS A 208 0.93 22.73 6.92
N LYS A 209 1.01 21.74 7.82
CA LYS A 209 1.69 20.47 7.54
C LYS A 209 0.77 19.60 6.70
N LYS A 210 0.71 19.86 5.39
CA LYS A 210 0.12 18.92 4.42
C LYS A 210 0.73 17.54 4.64
N MET A 211 -0.06 16.47 4.45
CA MET A 211 0.48 15.11 4.45
C MET A 211 1.67 15.15 3.51
N ASP A 212 2.84 14.83 4.04
CA ASP A 212 4.05 14.95 3.26
C ASP A 212 3.84 14.10 2.00
N PRO A 213 3.77 14.71 0.78
CA PRO A 213 3.59 13.96 -0.45
C PRO A 213 4.73 12.95 -0.67
N HIS A 214 5.79 13.02 0.15
CA HIS A 214 6.89 12.07 0.21
C HIS A 214 6.59 10.79 1.02
N ILE A 215 5.47 10.68 1.75
CA ILE A 215 5.06 9.39 2.31
C ILE A 215 4.55 8.52 1.16
N ILE A 216 5.43 7.65 0.67
CA ILE A 216 5.12 6.71 -0.41
C ILE A 216 5.18 5.27 0.09
N MET A 217 4.66 4.36 -0.74
CA MET A 217 4.57 2.92 -0.43
C MET A 217 3.93 2.63 0.93
N PHE A 218 2.95 3.44 1.33
CA PHE A 218 2.20 3.17 2.54
C PHE A 218 0.83 2.60 2.20
N HIS A 219 0.38 1.72 3.08
CA HIS A 219 -0.95 1.16 3.04
C HIS A 219 -1.75 1.68 4.23
N LEU A 220 -3.07 1.65 4.09
CA LEU A 220 -4.00 1.81 5.20
C LEU A 220 -4.76 0.51 5.40
N LEU A 221 -4.99 0.15 6.65
CA LEU A 221 -5.87 -0.94 7.00
C LEU A 221 -7.29 -0.40 7.12
N ILE A 222 -8.18 -0.94 6.30
CA ILE A 222 -9.61 -0.66 6.37
C ILE A 222 -10.28 -1.81 7.13
N ARG A 223 -11.00 -1.48 8.19
CA ARG A 223 -11.74 -2.45 9.01
C ARG A 223 -13.24 -2.30 8.76
N PHE A 224 -13.88 -3.43 8.48
CA PHE A 224 -15.32 -3.59 8.31
C PHE A 224 -15.86 -4.46 9.44
N GLN A 225 -17.05 -4.14 9.94
CA GLN A 225 -17.80 -5.03 10.81
C GLN A 225 -18.79 -5.83 9.96
N GLN A 226 -18.69 -7.15 10.02
CA GLN A 226 -19.57 -8.08 9.32
C GLN A 226 -20.90 -8.23 10.10
N PRO A 227 -21.99 -8.73 9.45
CA PRO A 227 -23.29 -8.90 10.11
C PRO A 227 -23.28 -9.83 11.33
N ASP A 228 -22.33 -10.75 11.41
CA ASP A 228 -22.10 -11.65 12.55
C ASP A 228 -21.30 -11.02 13.70
N GLY A 229 -20.95 -9.73 13.57
CA GLY A 229 -20.14 -8.99 14.54
C GLY A 229 -18.63 -9.16 14.38
N GLN A 230 -18.15 -10.04 13.48
CA GLN A 230 -16.72 -10.20 13.23
C GLN A 230 -16.15 -8.99 12.48
N TYR A 231 -14.85 -8.75 12.66
CA TYR A 231 -14.16 -7.66 11.97
C TYR A 231 -13.29 -8.19 10.83
N LEU A 232 -13.55 -7.74 9.62
CA LEU A 232 -12.71 -7.98 8.45
C LEU A 232 -11.77 -6.80 8.24
N THR A 233 -10.45 -7.04 8.25
CA THR A 233 -9.43 -6.02 7.99
C THR A 233 -8.70 -6.31 6.69
N LYS A 234 -8.52 -5.30 5.83
CA LYS A 234 -7.81 -5.42 4.56
C LYS A 234 -6.93 -4.19 4.31
N ALA A 235 -5.77 -4.42 3.69
CA ALA A 235 -4.85 -3.35 3.32
C ALA A 235 -5.26 -2.73 1.98
N PHE A 236 -5.21 -1.41 1.90
CA PHE A 236 -5.45 -0.64 0.68
C PHE A 236 -4.42 0.47 0.57
N THR A 237 -3.91 0.67 -0.64
CA THR A 237 -3.06 1.82 -0.95
C THR A 237 -3.93 2.95 -1.47
N PRO A 238 -3.93 4.13 -0.82
CA PRO A 238 -4.69 5.26 -1.32
C PRO A 238 -4.10 5.74 -2.66
N VAL A 239 -4.99 6.12 -3.57
CA VAL A 239 -4.65 6.72 -4.86
C VAL A 239 -5.01 8.19 -4.83
N ASP A 240 -4.11 9.03 -5.33
CA ASP A 240 -4.37 10.47 -5.41
C ASP A 240 -5.23 10.77 -6.65
N ILE A 241 -6.40 11.34 -6.38
CA ILE A 241 -7.43 11.69 -7.37
C ILE A 241 -7.29 13.09 -7.96
N SER A 242 -6.40 13.94 -7.44
CA SER A 242 -6.17 15.31 -7.94
C SER A 242 -5.83 15.35 -9.43
N ARG A 243 -5.18 14.29 -9.91
CA ARG A 243 -4.79 14.12 -11.32
C ARG A 243 -5.62 13.08 -12.07
N LEU A 244 -6.60 12.45 -11.43
CA LEU A 244 -7.50 11.53 -12.13
C LEU A 244 -8.22 12.34 -13.21
N HIS A 245 -8.00 11.96 -14.46
CA HIS A 245 -8.19 12.85 -15.59
C HIS A 245 -9.60 13.47 -15.58
N LYS A 246 -9.70 14.82 -15.62
CA LYS A 246 -10.98 15.54 -15.60
C LYS A 246 -11.95 15.03 -16.68
N ALA A 247 -11.45 14.51 -17.80
CA ALA A 247 -12.31 13.94 -18.85
C ALA A 247 -12.96 12.61 -18.44
N THR A 248 -12.27 11.73 -17.70
CA THR A 248 -12.89 10.54 -17.10
C THR A 248 -13.99 10.96 -16.12
N TRP A 249 -13.76 12.06 -15.41
CA TRP A 249 -14.77 12.65 -14.54
C TRP A 249 -16.02 13.11 -15.30
N ARG A 250 -15.85 13.84 -16.41
CA ARG A 250 -16.95 14.43 -17.20
C ARG A 250 -17.72 13.42 -18.06
N SER A 251 -17.07 12.39 -18.62
CA SER A 251 -17.71 11.49 -19.59
C SER A 251 -18.85 10.63 -19.04
N VAL A 252 -18.95 10.46 -17.72
CA VAL A 252 -19.98 9.61 -17.09
C VAL A 252 -21.17 10.43 -16.57
N GLN A 253 -21.02 11.73 -16.33
CA GLN A 253 -22.12 12.59 -15.89
C GLN A 253 -23.16 12.88 -16.99
N GLY A 254 -22.87 12.55 -18.24
CA GLY A 254 -23.72 12.91 -19.40
C GLY A 254 -25.02 12.14 -19.58
N GLN A 255 -25.53 11.35 -18.61
CA GLN A 255 -26.75 10.54 -18.83
C GLN A 255 -27.80 10.55 -17.70
N SER A 256 -27.55 11.17 -16.54
CA SER A 256 -28.60 11.30 -15.51
C SER A 256 -29.09 12.75 -15.42
N ASN A 257 -30.24 13.05 -16.03
CA ASN A 257 -30.96 14.32 -15.93
C ASN A 257 -31.55 14.59 -14.51
N THR A 258 -31.15 13.85 -13.49
CA THR A 258 -31.48 14.17 -12.09
C THR A 258 -30.51 15.24 -11.62
N SER A 259 -30.94 16.49 -11.79
CA SER A 259 -30.31 17.73 -11.33
C SER A 259 -30.28 17.82 -9.80
N GLY A 260 -29.64 16.86 -9.14
CA GLY A 260 -28.98 17.10 -7.88
C GLY A 260 -27.69 17.82 -8.21
N ASP A 261 -27.77 19.14 -8.25
CA ASP A 261 -26.66 20.07 -8.36
C ASP A 261 -25.72 19.81 -7.17
N LEU A 262 -24.89 18.77 -7.27
CA LEU A 262 -23.64 18.69 -6.53
C LEU A 262 -22.84 19.84 -7.11
N GLY A 263 -23.08 21.02 -6.53
CA GLY A 263 -22.67 22.29 -7.07
C GLY A 263 -21.25 22.23 -7.57
N ALA A 264 -20.99 22.99 -8.62
CA ALA A 264 -19.66 23.50 -8.89
C ALA A 264 -19.16 24.21 -7.62
N VAL A 265 -18.67 23.42 -6.65
CA VAL A 265 -17.80 23.84 -5.57
C VAL A 265 -16.48 24.09 -6.28
N ASP A 266 -16.45 25.24 -6.94
CA ASP A 266 -15.35 25.72 -7.74
C ASP A 266 -14.12 25.83 -6.82
N GLY A 267 -13.21 24.87 -6.95
CA GLY A 267 -11.86 24.96 -6.40
C GLY A 267 -11.67 24.62 -4.92
N GLN A 268 -12.71 24.34 -4.14
CA GLN A 268 -12.54 23.94 -2.74
C GLN A 268 -12.10 22.46 -2.60
N GLY A 269 -10.77 22.27 -2.62
CA GLY A 269 -10.04 21.33 -1.78
C GLY A 269 -10.26 19.83 -2.02
N PHE A 270 -9.71 19.28 -3.11
CA PHE A 270 -9.40 17.83 -3.14
C PHE A 270 -8.27 17.44 -2.16
N GLU A 271 -7.61 18.42 -1.57
CA GLU A 271 -6.46 18.24 -0.66
C GLU A 271 -6.86 17.47 0.61
N ASP A 272 -8.12 17.56 1.03
CA ASP A 272 -8.64 16.89 2.23
C ASP A 272 -9.41 15.61 1.90
N ARG A 273 -9.05 14.93 0.80
CA ARG A 273 -9.76 13.72 0.35
C ARG A 273 -8.79 12.60 0.02
N MET A 274 -9.18 11.39 0.42
CA MET A 274 -8.45 10.18 0.12
C MET A 274 -9.31 9.29 -0.75
N ALA A 275 -8.71 8.65 -1.75
CA ALA A 275 -9.46 7.71 -2.59
C ALA A 275 -8.83 6.33 -2.62
N PHE A 276 -9.68 5.32 -2.81
CA PHE A 276 -9.31 3.93 -2.92
C PHE A 276 -9.91 3.34 -4.19
N LEU A 277 -9.09 2.64 -4.98
CA LEU A 277 -9.55 1.76 -6.05
C LEU A 277 -9.76 0.37 -5.48
N VAL A 278 -10.99 -0.14 -5.61
CA VAL A 278 -11.42 -1.41 -5.03
C VAL A 278 -11.86 -2.33 -6.16
N LYS A 279 -11.24 -3.52 -6.23
CA LYS A 279 -11.70 -4.59 -7.11
C LYS A 279 -12.89 -5.29 -6.46
N LEU A 280 -13.99 -5.35 -7.19
CA LEU A 280 -15.18 -6.08 -6.78
C LEU A 280 -15.17 -7.46 -7.42
N TYR A 281 -15.00 -8.48 -6.59
CA TYR A 281 -15.11 -9.88 -7.00
C TYR A 281 -16.58 -10.31 -7.03
N PRO A 282 -16.96 -11.27 -7.91
CA PRO A 282 -18.31 -11.83 -7.92
C PRO A 282 -18.73 -12.30 -6.53
N SER A 283 -19.99 -12.05 -6.17
CA SER A 283 -20.55 -12.47 -4.88
C SER A 283 -20.72 -14.01 -4.84
N PRO A 284 -20.53 -14.66 -3.67
CA PRO A 284 -20.17 -14.08 -2.38
C PRO A 284 -18.68 -13.77 -2.26
N HIS A 285 -18.36 -12.54 -1.84
CA HIS A 285 -16.99 -12.16 -1.50
C HIS A 285 -17.02 -11.05 -0.44
N ALA A 286 -16.66 -11.41 0.81
CA ALA A 286 -16.88 -10.58 2.00
C ALA A 286 -16.42 -9.13 1.84
N THR A 287 -15.21 -8.88 1.33
CA THR A 287 -14.72 -7.51 1.12
C THR A 287 -15.54 -6.76 0.07
N SER A 288 -15.88 -7.41 -1.04
CA SER A 288 -16.61 -6.75 -2.13
C SER A 288 -18.06 -6.49 -1.75
N ASP A 289 -18.67 -7.41 -1.02
CA ASP A 289 -20.03 -7.25 -0.50
C ASP A 289 -20.10 -6.12 0.53
N MET A 290 -19.07 -5.94 1.36
CA MET A 290 -18.97 -4.79 2.27
C MET A 290 -18.85 -3.46 1.54
N PHE A 291 -18.01 -3.36 0.51
CA PHE A 291 -17.94 -2.14 -0.30
C PHE A 291 -19.21 -1.89 -1.11
N ARG A 292 -19.94 -2.94 -1.54
CA ARG A 292 -21.26 -2.80 -2.17
C ARG A 292 -22.31 -2.28 -1.19
N ALA A 293 -22.30 -2.75 0.05
CA ALA A 293 -23.19 -2.30 1.11
C ALA A 293 -22.85 -0.92 1.68
N LEU A 294 -21.61 -0.44 1.45
CA LEU A 294 -21.18 0.89 1.88
C LEU A 294 -22.02 1.99 1.21
N GLU A 295 -22.68 2.79 2.04
CA GLU A 295 -23.46 3.96 1.67
C GLU A 295 -22.58 5.22 1.61
N VAL A 296 -23.03 6.25 0.89
CA VAL A 296 -22.40 7.57 0.90
C VAL A 296 -22.90 8.33 2.13
N TYR A 297 -22.00 8.96 2.88
CA TYR A 297 -22.32 9.76 4.04
C TYR A 297 -23.08 11.03 3.63
N THR A 298 -24.23 11.29 4.25
CA THR A 298 -25.05 12.49 4.02
C THR A 298 -25.24 13.25 5.32
N GLU A 299 -24.83 14.52 5.36
CA GLU A 299 -24.93 15.40 6.55
C GLU A 299 -26.36 15.71 6.97
N SER A 300 -27.32 15.52 6.06
CA SER A 300 -28.75 15.81 6.26
C SER A 300 -29.46 14.87 7.24
N GLY A 301 -28.80 13.84 7.78
CA GLY A 301 -29.27 13.05 8.92
C GLY A 301 -29.15 13.80 10.25
N GLY A 302 -29.47 15.09 10.23
CA GLY A 302 -29.24 16.05 11.30
C GLY A 302 -29.64 15.52 12.67
N ILE A 303 -28.82 15.90 13.64
CA ILE A 303 -29.05 15.81 15.07
C ILE A 303 -30.36 16.57 15.36
N GLY A 304 -31.50 15.92 15.11
CA GLY A 304 -32.74 16.23 15.79
C GLY A 304 -32.51 15.82 17.24
N GLY A 305 -31.95 16.75 18.01
CA GLY A 305 -31.86 16.62 19.45
C GLY A 305 -33.25 16.30 19.98
N ASP A 306 -33.38 15.16 20.66
CA ASP A 306 -34.26 14.94 21.82
C ASP A 306 -34.56 13.46 22.07
N ASP A 307 -34.18 12.53 21.19
CA ASP A 307 -34.48 11.10 21.37
C ASP A 307 -33.24 10.23 21.72
N VAL A 308 -32.41 10.73 22.65
CA VAL A 308 -31.13 10.10 23.09
C VAL A 308 -31.35 8.90 24.04
N THR A 309 -32.58 8.52 24.36
CA THR A 309 -32.83 7.57 25.47
C THR A 309 -32.94 6.09 25.07
N ASN A 310 -32.98 5.73 23.78
CA ASN A 310 -33.14 4.32 23.37
C ASN A 310 -31.94 3.79 22.56
N GLY A 311 -30.89 3.39 23.29
CA GLY A 311 -29.87 2.33 23.09
C GLY A 311 -29.45 1.72 21.73
N ASP A 312 -30.03 2.04 20.57
CA ASP A 312 -29.69 1.39 19.29
C ASP A 312 -28.81 2.30 18.40
N ASN A 313 -27.59 2.56 18.87
CA ASN A 313 -26.55 3.31 18.15
C ASN A 313 -26.00 2.58 16.90
N SER A 314 -26.59 1.45 16.49
CA SER A 314 -26.09 0.65 15.37
C SER A 314 -26.44 1.22 13.99
N ARG A 315 -27.55 1.97 13.87
CA ARG A 315 -28.07 2.43 12.57
C ARG A 315 -27.34 3.64 11.97
N ASN A 316 -26.70 4.47 12.79
CA ASN A 316 -26.06 5.73 12.35
C ASN A 316 -24.62 5.58 11.84
N ARG A 317 -24.10 4.35 11.66
CA ARG A 317 -22.72 4.13 11.15
C ARG A 317 -22.65 3.83 9.64
N LYS A 318 -23.75 4.00 8.91
CA LYS A 318 -23.77 3.84 7.45
C LYS A 318 -22.89 4.92 6.81
N GLY A 319 -22.00 4.50 5.91
CA GLY A 319 -21.08 5.40 5.21
C GLY A 319 -19.86 5.87 6.02
N VAL A 320 -19.47 5.12 7.07
CA VAL A 320 -18.21 5.36 7.79
C VAL A 320 -17.25 4.18 7.59
N LEU A 321 -16.00 4.47 7.21
CA LEU A 321 -14.90 3.51 7.16
C LEU A 321 -13.97 3.71 8.35
N PHE A 322 -13.52 2.61 8.94
CA PHE A 322 -12.51 2.66 10.00
C PHE A 322 -11.12 2.42 9.39
N LEU A 323 -10.27 3.45 9.37
CA LEU A 323 -8.94 3.39 8.80
C LEU A 323 -7.87 3.40 9.90
N ARG A 324 -6.77 2.66 9.68
CA ARG A 324 -5.57 2.66 10.51
C ARG A 324 -4.33 2.73 9.62
N GLY A 325 -3.37 3.57 9.97
CA GLY A 325 -2.09 3.69 9.25
C GLY A 325 -1.42 5.03 9.52
N PRO A 326 -0.41 5.43 8.72
CA PRO A 326 0.18 4.68 7.61
C PRO A 326 0.83 3.37 8.08
N ILE A 327 0.65 2.30 7.32
CA ILE A 327 1.37 1.03 7.47
C ILE A 327 2.44 0.96 6.39
N GLN A 328 3.69 0.89 6.81
CA GLN A 328 4.84 0.56 5.98
C GLN A 328 5.50 -0.67 6.59
N THR A 329 6.17 -1.50 5.78
CA THR A 329 6.91 -2.61 6.38
C THR A 329 8.06 -2.04 7.22
N GLY A 330 8.42 -2.71 8.32
CA GLY A 330 9.54 -2.27 9.16
C GLY A 330 10.86 -2.15 8.38
N ARG A 331 11.01 -2.97 7.33
CA ARG A 331 12.12 -2.95 6.39
C ARG A 331 12.14 -1.66 5.56
N ASP A 332 10.99 -1.24 5.04
CA ASP A 332 10.87 0.03 4.31
C ASP A 332 11.25 1.21 5.19
N ARG A 333 10.79 1.24 6.45
CA ARG A 333 11.09 2.34 7.37
C ARG A 333 12.57 2.42 7.75
N GLN A 334 13.18 1.29 8.12
CA GLN A 334 14.61 1.24 8.44
C GLN A 334 15.47 1.61 7.24
N ARG A 335 15.11 1.10 6.06
CA ARG A 335 15.86 1.41 4.85
C ARG A 335 15.64 2.83 4.40
N ASN A 336 14.46 3.39 4.66
CA ASN A 336 14.22 4.77 4.36
C ASN A 336 15.19 5.66 5.17
N GLN A 337 15.42 5.30 6.43
CA GLN A 337 16.43 5.96 7.26
C GLN A 337 17.86 5.67 6.78
N GLN A 338 18.15 4.44 6.34
CA GLN A 338 19.50 4.05 5.88
C GLN A 338 19.90 4.70 4.55
N GLN A 339 18.98 4.83 3.59
CA GLN A 339 19.24 5.47 2.30
C GLN A 339 19.54 6.96 2.46
N GLN A 340 18.92 7.63 3.45
CA GLN A 340 19.27 9.00 3.82
C GLN A 340 20.75 9.09 4.23
N ILE A 341 21.20 8.17 5.08
CA ILE A 341 22.59 8.15 5.57
C ILE A 341 23.57 7.83 4.44
N ASN A 342 23.26 6.84 3.60
CA ASN A 342 24.16 6.40 2.53
C ASN A 342 24.30 7.45 1.40
N ASN A 343 23.21 8.12 1.03
CA ASN A 343 23.25 9.18 0.01
C ASN A 343 24.11 10.38 0.47
N LEU A 344 24.18 10.68 1.78
CA LEU A 344 25.07 11.72 2.30
C LEU A 344 26.55 11.31 2.27
N ALA A 345 26.85 10.02 2.43
CA ALA A 345 28.22 9.54 2.62
C ALA A 345 28.99 9.36 1.31
N THR A 346 28.35 8.93 0.22
CA THR A 346 29.10 8.45 -0.96
C THR A 346 29.34 9.50 -2.03
N GLY A 347 28.57 10.60 -2.10
CA GLY A 347 28.75 11.72 -3.05
C GLY A 347 28.72 11.37 -4.55
N LEU A 348 28.76 10.09 -4.91
CA LEU A 348 28.76 9.55 -6.25
C LEU A 348 27.32 9.21 -6.63
N SER A 349 26.81 9.92 -7.62
CA SER A 349 25.48 9.71 -8.19
C SER A 349 25.48 8.41 -9.01
N GLN A 350 25.22 7.28 -8.35
CA GLN A 350 24.96 6.01 -9.03
C GLN A 350 23.68 6.14 -9.87
N ARG A 351 23.70 5.59 -11.09
CA ARG A 351 22.48 5.44 -11.88
C ARG A 351 21.57 4.45 -11.16
N LYS A 352 20.35 4.89 -10.84
CA LYS A 352 19.34 4.09 -10.15
C LYS A 352 18.24 3.75 -11.15
N ARG A 353 17.93 2.46 -11.28
CA ARG A 353 16.86 1.96 -12.14
C ARG A 353 15.86 1.18 -11.31
N ILE A 354 14.57 1.44 -11.52
CA ILE A 354 13.49 0.79 -10.80
C ILE A 354 12.67 -0.07 -11.78
N VAL A 355 12.52 -1.35 -11.49
CA VAL A 355 11.68 -2.27 -12.25
C VAL A 355 10.49 -2.67 -11.39
N MET A 356 9.31 -2.23 -11.78
CA MET A 356 8.04 -2.49 -11.12
C MET A 356 7.28 -3.60 -11.87
N ILE A 357 6.85 -4.62 -11.14
CA ILE A 357 6.11 -5.76 -11.67
C ILE A 357 4.81 -5.86 -10.89
N ALA A 358 3.71 -5.48 -11.53
CA ALA A 358 2.39 -5.41 -10.90
C ALA A 358 1.40 -6.38 -11.55
N ALA A 359 0.47 -6.90 -10.75
CA ALA A 359 -0.69 -7.62 -11.26
C ALA A 359 -2.00 -7.17 -10.60
N GLY A 360 -3.02 -6.87 -11.43
CA GLY A 360 -4.33 -6.42 -10.97
C GLY A 360 -4.25 -5.21 -10.01
N SER A 361 -4.84 -5.34 -8.82
CA SER A 361 -4.85 -4.24 -7.83
C SER A 361 -3.46 -3.91 -7.25
N GLY A 362 -2.44 -4.74 -7.48
CA GLY A 362 -1.05 -4.46 -7.09
C GLY A 362 -0.41 -3.27 -7.81
N ILE A 363 -1.13 -2.63 -8.73
CA ILE A 363 -0.72 -1.37 -9.35
C ILE A 363 -0.76 -0.18 -8.41
N THR A 364 -1.62 -0.18 -7.38
CA THR A 364 -1.83 1.03 -6.55
C THR A 364 -0.58 1.44 -5.75
N PRO A 365 0.24 0.53 -5.17
CA PRO A 365 1.56 0.88 -4.61
C PRO A 365 2.52 1.40 -5.68
N MET A 366 2.59 0.76 -6.84
CA MET A 366 3.48 1.18 -7.92
C MET A 366 3.13 2.58 -8.43
N TYR A 367 1.83 2.88 -8.51
CA TYR A 367 1.36 4.20 -8.90
C TYR A 367 1.76 5.28 -7.90
N GLN A 368 1.77 5.02 -6.59
CA GLN A 368 2.30 5.96 -5.60
C GLN A 368 3.77 6.28 -5.86
N VAL A 369 4.59 5.26 -6.17
CA VAL A 369 6.02 5.46 -6.47
C VAL A 369 6.21 6.25 -7.76
N LEU A 370 5.54 5.87 -8.85
CA LEU A 370 5.58 6.60 -10.12
C LEU A 370 5.19 8.06 -9.97
N ARG A 371 4.16 8.32 -9.17
CA ARG A 371 3.69 9.66 -8.87
C ARG A 371 4.69 10.49 -8.08
N ALA A 372 5.34 9.89 -7.09
CA ALA A 372 6.36 10.58 -6.31
C ALA A 372 7.57 10.98 -7.17
N LEU A 373 8.05 10.04 -8.00
CA LEU A 373 9.10 10.28 -8.98
C LEU A 373 8.74 11.41 -9.95
N HIS A 374 7.53 11.35 -10.50
CA HIS A 374 7.04 12.38 -11.42
C HIS A 374 6.90 13.75 -10.74
N SER A 375 6.35 13.83 -9.53
CA SER A 375 6.22 15.09 -8.78
C SER A 375 7.59 15.72 -8.47
N GLN A 376 8.60 14.91 -8.14
CA GLN A 376 9.95 15.40 -7.88
C GLN A 376 10.59 16.05 -9.11
N GLN A 377 10.33 15.52 -10.32
CA GLN A 377 10.81 16.15 -11.56
C GLN A 377 10.21 17.54 -11.79
N HIS A 378 8.90 17.69 -11.57
CA HIS A 378 8.22 18.99 -11.69
C HIS A 378 8.76 20.00 -10.67
N HIS A 379 9.07 19.55 -9.46
CA HIS A 379 9.64 20.43 -8.43
C HIS A 379 11.05 20.91 -8.81
N GLN A 380 11.88 20.04 -9.37
CA GLN A 380 13.21 20.41 -9.86
C GLN A 380 13.17 21.43 -11.00
N GLN A 381 12.17 21.36 -11.89
CA GLN A 381 12.01 22.33 -12.97
C GLN A 381 11.66 23.73 -12.47
N HIS A 382 10.81 23.84 -11.43
CA HIS A 382 10.38 25.14 -10.90
C HIS A 382 11.38 25.79 -9.93
N GLN A 383 12.33 25.04 -9.36
CA GLN A 383 13.30 25.58 -8.40
C GLN A 383 14.46 26.36 -9.03
N TYR A 384 14.62 26.33 -10.35
CA TYR A 384 15.63 27.12 -11.06
C TYR A 384 15.14 28.56 -11.35
N THR A 385 14.75 29.27 -10.29
CA THR A 385 14.57 30.73 -10.37
C THR A 385 15.89 31.38 -9.92
N PRO A 386 16.70 31.93 -10.85
CA PRO A 386 17.96 32.57 -10.50
C PRO A 386 17.70 33.78 -9.60
N GLY A 387 18.22 33.77 -8.37
CA GLY A 387 18.20 34.93 -7.46
C GLY A 387 17.68 34.71 -6.04
N VAL A 388 17.07 33.55 -5.72
CA VAL A 388 16.65 33.26 -4.33
C VAL A 388 17.77 32.52 -3.59
N GLU A 389 18.14 32.99 -2.42
CA GLU A 389 19.31 32.55 -1.64
C GLU A 389 19.39 31.03 -1.45
N GLN A 390 20.62 30.52 -1.49
CA GLN A 390 20.95 29.08 -1.58
C GLN A 390 20.95 28.36 -0.21
N GLU A 391 20.86 29.09 0.90
CA GLU A 391 21.16 28.58 2.24
C GLU A 391 19.99 27.88 2.94
N GLU A 392 18.74 28.34 2.76
CA GLU A 392 17.57 27.60 3.26
C GLU A 392 17.31 26.30 2.48
N ARG A 393 17.88 26.17 1.27
CA ARG A 393 17.68 25.04 0.35
C ARG A 393 18.37 23.74 0.79
N LYS A 394 19.32 23.77 1.74
CA LYS A 394 20.11 22.60 2.13
C LYS A 394 19.51 21.74 3.24
N LYS A 395 18.49 22.22 3.96
CA LYS A 395 18.02 21.54 5.19
C LYS A 395 16.83 20.59 5.02
N GLU A 396 16.08 20.66 3.92
CA GLU A 396 14.83 19.88 3.79
C GLU A 396 14.73 18.97 2.56
N ASP A 397 15.69 19.02 1.63
CA ASP A 397 15.57 18.30 0.37
C ASP A 397 16.06 16.84 0.50
N VAL A 398 15.38 16.07 1.35
CA VAL A 398 15.61 14.63 1.50
C VAL A 398 14.96 13.90 0.31
N ARG A 399 15.69 13.85 -0.80
CA ARG A 399 15.25 13.19 -2.03
C ARG A 399 15.25 11.68 -1.84
N PHE A 400 14.06 11.18 -1.56
CA PHE A 400 13.88 9.78 -1.16
C PHE A 400 14.03 8.80 -2.34
N TRP A 401 13.62 9.20 -3.55
CA TRP A 401 13.60 8.33 -4.72
C TRP A 401 14.17 9.06 -5.93
N GLU A 402 15.47 8.95 -6.16
CA GLU A 402 16.04 9.35 -7.44
C GLU A 402 16.17 8.11 -8.31
N ALA A 403 15.45 8.07 -9.44
CA ALA A 403 15.60 7.04 -10.45
C ALA A 403 15.79 7.69 -11.82
N ASN A 404 16.71 7.15 -12.60
CA ASN A 404 16.94 7.56 -13.99
C ASN A 404 15.96 6.87 -14.93
N GLU A 405 15.59 5.64 -14.60
CA GLU A 405 14.77 4.79 -15.45
C GLU A 405 13.80 3.99 -14.59
N VAL A 406 12.56 3.91 -15.04
CA VAL A 406 11.51 3.11 -14.43
C VAL A 406 10.86 2.25 -15.50
N ASP A 407 10.87 0.94 -15.29
CA ASP A 407 10.16 -0.02 -16.11
C ASP A 407 8.98 -0.58 -15.34
N LEU A 408 7.77 -0.47 -15.87
CA LEU A 408 6.57 -1.06 -15.30
C LEU A 408 6.06 -2.18 -16.19
N VAL A 409 6.07 -3.42 -15.69
CA VAL A 409 5.38 -4.57 -16.30
C VAL A 409 4.06 -4.77 -15.57
N TYR A 410 2.94 -4.43 -16.21
CA TYR A 410 1.61 -4.48 -15.62
C TYR A 410 0.73 -5.59 -16.22
N CYS A 411 0.52 -6.64 -15.44
CA CYS A 411 -0.20 -7.85 -15.82
C CYS A 411 -1.69 -7.80 -15.44
N ASN A 412 -2.57 -8.03 -16.41
CA ASN A 412 -4.02 -8.06 -16.23
C ASN A 412 -4.65 -9.21 -17.01
N ARG A 413 -5.95 -9.45 -16.79
CA ARG A 413 -6.69 -10.47 -17.54
C ARG A 413 -7.19 -9.93 -18.87
N THR A 414 -7.89 -8.81 -18.83
CA THR A 414 -8.39 -8.11 -20.02
C THR A 414 -7.89 -6.67 -20.06
N THR A 415 -8.11 -5.98 -21.18
CA THR A 415 -7.83 -4.54 -21.32
C THR A 415 -8.70 -3.68 -20.40
N GLU A 416 -9.89 -4.14 -20.05
CA GLU A 416 -10.83 -3.47 -19.15
C GLU A 416 -10.38 -3.53 -17.69
N ASP A 417 -9.55 -4.52 -17.35
CA ASP A 417 -8.98 -4.67 -16.00
C ASP A 417 -7.78 -3.73 -15.77
N ILE A 418 -7.27 -3.03 -16.81
CA ILE A 418 -6.13 -2.12 -16.68
C ILE A 418 -6.59 -0.85 -15.94
N TRP A 419 -6.40 -0.85 -14.62
CA TRP A 419 -6.58 0.34 -13.79
C TRP A 419 -5.60 1.44 -14.13
N LEU A 420 -6.03 2.70 -13.93
CA LEU A 420 -5.20 3.90 -14.09
C LEU A 420 -4.56 4.04 -15.48
N ARG A 421 -5.19 3.47 -16.52
CA ARG A 421 -4.60 3.42 -17.87
C ARG A 421 -4.27 4.80 -18.42
N GLN A 422 -5.18 5.76 -18.31
CA GLN A 422 -4.98 7.11 -18.83
C GLN A 422 -3.91 7.85 -18.03
N GLU A 423 -3.90 7.67 -16.72
CA GLU A 423 -2.93 8.27 -15.81
C GLU A 423 -1.52 7.72 -16.09
N LEU A 424 -1.38 6.40 -16.25
CA LEU A 424 -0.13 5.74 -16.62
C LEU A 424 0.38 6.21 -17.99
N GLN A 425 -0.52 6.36 -18.98
CA GLN A 425 -0.18 6.92 -20.29
C GLN A 425 0.31 8.37 -20.17
N SER A 426 -0.35 9.20 -19.35
CA SER A 426 0.07 10.59 -19.14
C SER A 426 1.47 10.72 -18.53
N ILE A 427 1.90 9.73 -17.73
CA ILE A 427 3.25 9.66 -17.16
C ILE A 427 4.25 9.21 -18.24
N GLY A 428 3.90 8.19 -19.03
CA GLY A 428 4.79 7.59 -20.03
C GLY A 428 4.98 8.37 -21.34
N VAL A 429 4.01 9.21 -21.75
CA VAL A 429 4.07 9.96 -23.03
C VAL A 429 5.06 11.14 -22.99
N SER A 430 5.73 11.38 -21.86
CA SER A 430 6.72 12.44 -21.72
C SER A 430 8.00 12.14 -22.52
N ARG A 431 7.97 12.41 -23.83
CA ARG A 431 9.09 12.66 -24.75
C ARG A 431 10.08 11.51 -25.00
N THR A 432 9.75 10.65 -25.97
CA THR A 432 10.69 10.37 -27.07
C THR A 432 10.34 11.33 -28.19
N GLU A 433 10.78 12.59 -28.10
CA GLU A 433 10.92 13.40 -29.31
C GLU A 433 12.07 12.75 -30.08
N GLU A 434 11.74 11.75 -30.90
CA GLU A 434 12.61 11.35 -31.98
C GLU A 434 12.86 12.62 -32.77
N GLU A 435 14.10 13.10 -32.73
CA GLU A 435 14.59 14.20 -33.54
C GLU A 435 14.33 13.84 -35.00
N GLY A 436 13.17 14.25 -35.50
CA GLY A 436 12.87 14.23 -36.91
C GLY A 436 13.83 15.19 -37.59
N GLU A 437 15.01 14.69 -37.97
CA GLU A 437 15.93 15.33 -38.90
C GLU A 437 15.20 15.55 -40.23
N GLY A 438 14.48 16.67 -40.37
CA GLY A 438 13.57 16.77 -41.51
C GLY A 438 12.89 18.10 -41.75
N ALA A 439 13.58 19.24 -41.61
CA ALA A 439 13.38 20.40 -42.50
C ALA A 439 14.40 21.50 -42.18
N LYS A 440 15.39 21.66 -43.06
CA LYS A 440 16.23 22.84 -43.14
C LYS A 440 15.36 24.00 -43.64
N ASP A 441 15.20 25.06 -42.85
CA ASP A 441 15.07 26.41 -43.39
C ASP A 441 15.56 27.48 -42.41
N GLN A 442 16.20 28.48 -42.99
CA GLN A 442 17.16 29.39 -42.37
C GLN A 442 16.53 30.58 -41.62
N LYS A 443 17.30 31.08 -40.63
CA LYS A 443 17.37 32.47 -40.08
C LYS A 443 16.39 32.88 -38.96
N SER A 444 16.85 32.74 -37.72
CA SER A 444 16.94 33.87 -36.77
C SER A 444 17.97 33.57 -35.66
N GLU A 445 18.92 34.49 -35.44
CA GLU A 445 19.98 34.35 -34.40
C GLU A 445 19.46 34.62 -32.98
N GLU A 446 18.27 35.21 -32.81
CA GLU A 446 17.65 35.45 -31.50
C GLU A 446 17.13 34.17 -30.81
N GLY A 447 16.96 33.06 -31.54
CA GLY A 447 16.56 31.77 -30.97
C GLY A 447 17.69 31.00 -30.27
N ILE A 448 18.93 31.48 -30.29
CA ILE A 448 20.09 30.74 -29.74
C ILE A 448 20.14 30.84 -28.21
N LEU A 449 19.74 31.97 -27.61
CA LEU A 449 19.75 32.13 -26.15
C LEU A 449 18.56 31.43 -25.47
N GLU A 450 17.39 31.43 -26.11
CA GLU A 450 16.20 30.70 -25.64
C GLU A 450 16.40 29.18 -25.79
N LYS A 451 17.04 28.73 -26.89
CA LYS A 451 17.51 27.34 -27.03
C LYS A 451 18.62 26.98 -26.05
N ALA A 452 19.53 27.90 -25.70
CA ALA A 452 20.56 27.63 -24.69
C ALA A 452 19.97 27.51 -23.27
N ALA A 453 18.89 28.24 -22.97
CA ALA A 453 18.12 28.09 -21.74
C ALA A 453 17.30 26.78 -21.73
N GLU A 454 16.68 26.40 -22.86
CA GLU A 454 16.04 25.08 -23.02
C GLU A 454 17.05 23.92 -22.96
N LEU A 455 18.26 24.07 -23.52
CA LEU A 455 19.35 23.10 -23.46
C LEU A 455 20.01 23.05 -22.07
N SER A 456 20.03 24.15 -21.32
CA SER A 456 20.48 24.16 -19.92
C SER A 456 19.42 23.53 -18.99
N LEU A 457 18.13 23.65 -19.33
CA LEU A 457 17.03 22.92 -18.69
C LEU A 457 16.94 21.45 -19.15
N SER A 458 17.51 21.08 -20.30
CA SER A 458 17.57 19.69 -20.78
C SER A 458 18.61 18.83 -20.04
N LEU A 459 19.53 19.45 -19.29
CA LEU A 459 20.42 18.76 -18.35
C LEU A 459 19.71 18.27 -17.07
N VAL A 460 18.47 18.69 -16.82
CA VAL A 460 17.67 18.12 -15.72
C VAL A 460 17.32 16.68 -16.10
N ARG A 461 17.98 15.72 -15.43
CA ARG A 461 17.79 14.28 -15.61
C ARG A 461 16.31 13.94 -15.48
N ARG A 462 15.64 13.71 -16.61
CA ARG A 462 14.28 13.19 -16.63
C ARG A 462 14.34 11.68 -16.39
N THR A 463 13.52 11.19 -15.48
CA THR A 463 13.27 9.75 -15.30
C THR A 463 12.47 9.27 -16.51
N THR A 464 13.03 8.35 -17.27
CA THR A 464 12.31 7.68 -18.34
C THR A 464 11.39 6.62 -17.76
N VAL A 465 10.11 6.62 -18.12
CA VAL A 465 9.13 5.63 -17.65
C VAL A 465 8.64 4.80 -18.83
N ARG A 466 8.96 3.49 -18.86
CA ARG A 466 8.45 2.54 -19.85
C ARG A 466 7.38 1.67 -19.23
N ILE A 467 6.27 1.47 -19.94
CA ILE A 467 5.13 0.71 -19.45
C ILE A 467 4.78 -0.38 -20.44
N GLN A 468 4.87 -1.63 -19.99
CA GLN A 468 4.53 -2.83 -20.76
C GLN A 468 3.29 -3.48 -20.15
N HIS A 469 2.27 -3.72 -20.98
CA HIS A 469 1.04 -4.38 -20.54
C HIS A 469 1.03 -5.85 -20.96
N VAL A 470 0.68 -6.74 -20.02
CA VAL A 470 0.56 -8.18 -20.26
C VAL A 470 -0.88 -8.62 -20.02
N LEU A 471 -1.51 -9.30 -20.98
CA LEU A 471 -2.91 -9.71 -20.93
C LEU A 471 -3.05 -11.24 -20.98
N SER A 472 -3.58 -11.86 -19.92
CA SER A 472 -3.65 -13.33 -19.83
C SER A 472 -4.68 -13.98 -20.76
N SER A 473 -5.79 -13.29 -21.05
CA SER A 473 -6.67 -13.70 -22.15
C SER A 473 -6.39 -12.83 -23.36
N ALA A 474 -5.93 -13.46 -24.44
CA ALA A 474 -6.24 -12.95 -25.76
C ALA A 474 -7.76 -13.07 -25.86
N SER A 475 -8.50 -11.99 -25.56
CA SER A 475 -9.87 -11.89 -26.01
C SER A 475 -9.77 -12.07 -27.52
N THR A 476 -10.06 -13.27 -28.01
CA THR A 476 -10.18 -13.52 -29.43
C THR A 476 -11.16 -12.46 -29.90
N PHE A 477 -10.69 -11.51 -30.72
CA PHE A 477 -11.52 -10.51 -31.40
C PHE A 477 -12.42 -11.20 -32.44
N SER A 478 -13.09 -12.26 -32.04
CA SER A 478 -13.91 -13.15 -32.84
C SER A 478 -15.35 -12.68 -32.76
N SER A 479 -15.62 -11.48 -33.29
CA SER A 479 -16.93 -11.06 -33.82
C SER A 479 -16.78 -9.72 -34.56
N PRO A 480 -16.88 -9.68 -35.90
CA PRO A 480 -16.82 -8.44 -36.68
C PRO A 480 -18.09 -7.57 -36.59
N SER A 481 -19.11 -7.98 -35.84
CA SER A 481 -20.40 -7.28 -35.79
C SER A 481 -20.58 -6.55 -34.45
N SER A 482 -20.50 -5.21 -34.51
CA SER A 482 -21.08 -4.22 -33.59
C SER A 482 -20.36 -3.79 -32.31
N VAL A 483 -19.09 -4.13 -32.07
CA VAL A 483 -18.32 -3.43 -31.01
C VAL A 483 -17.81 -2.11 -31.58
N LYS A 484 -18.20 -0.98 -30.97
CA LYS A 484 -17.61 0.34 -31.22
C LYS A 484 -16.10 0.20 -31.05
N GLN A 485 -15.36 0.13 -32.17
CA GLN A 485 -13.92 0.16 -32.15
C GLN A 485 -13.52 1.45 -31.42
N VAL A 486 -12.86 1.31 -30.27
CA VAL A 486 -12.09 2.41 -29.72
C VAL A 486 -11.06 2.71 -30.81
N PRO A 487 -11.11 3.88 -31.47
CA PRO A 487 -10.22 4.16 -32.58
C PRO A 487 -8.78 3.99 -32.09
N PRO A 488 -7.91 3.32 -32.87
CA PRO A 488 -6.49 3.27 -32.55
C PRO A 488 -6.03 4.72 -32.37
N ILE A 489 -5.56 5.06 -31.18
CA ILE A 489 -4.97 6.37 -30.90
C ILE A 489 -3.75 6.44 -31.82
N GLN A 490 -3.88 7.20 -32.91
CA GLN A 490 -2.82 7.43 -33.87
C GLN A 490 -1.71 8.20 -33.13
N GLY A 491 -0.61 7.53 -32.81
CA GLY A 491 0.53 8.18 -32.14
C GLY A 491 1.54 7.28 -31.45
N GLY A 492 1.22 6.01 -31.19
CA GLY A 492 2.21 5.06 -30.66
C GLY A 492 1.57 3.70 -30.45
N SER A 493 2.12 2.65 -31.06
CA SER A 493 1.59 1.30 -30.88
C SER A 493 1.88 0.84 -29.46
N HIS A 494 0.91 0.98 -28.54
CA HIS A 494 0.97 0.28 -27.26
C HIS A 494 1.03 -1.21 -27.53
N GLN A 495 2.23 -1.79 -27.41
CA GLN A 495 2.42 -3.21 -27.61
C GLN A 495 1.90 -3.94 -26.37
N PHE A 496 0.83 -4.71 -26.55
CA PHE A 496 0.32 -5.63 -25.54
C PHE A 496 1.00 -6.98 -25.72
N HIS A 497 1.61 -7.48 -24.66
CA HIS A 497 2.01 -8.89 -24.60
C HIS A 497 0.78 -9.73 -24.24
N THR A 498 0.56 -10.83 -24.94
CA THR A 498 -0.52 -11.77 -24.64
C THR A 498 0.04 -13.00 -23.93
N GLY A 499 -0.70 -13.52 -22.95
CA GLY A 499 -0.30 -14.65 -22.12
C GLY A 499 0.03 -14.26 -20.69
N ARG A 500 0.71 -15.16 -19.98
CA ARG A 500 1.23 -14.90 -18.63
C ARG A 500 2.57 -14.15 -18.74
N ILE A 501 2.99 -13.52 -17.64
CA ILE A 501 4.38 -13.06 -17.53
C ILE A 501 5.32 -14.24 -17.79
N SER A 502 6.30 -14.04 -18.66
CA SER A 502 7.23 -15.07 -19.11
C SER A 502 8.65 -14.71 -18.69
N LEU A 503 9.52 -15.72 -18.59
CA LEU A 503 10.93 -15.52 -18.28
C LEU A 503 11.61 -14.63 -19.32
N ASP A 504 11.27 -14.76 -20.60
CA ASP A 504 11.87 -13.97 -21.68
C ASP A 504 11.42 -12.51 -21.64
N LEU A 505 10.14 -12.26 -21.36
CA LEU A 505 9.65 -10.90 -21.15
C LEU A 505 10.41 -10.24 -19.99
N LEU A 506 10.51 -10.94 -18.86
CA LEU A 506 11.20 -10.41 -17.68
C LEU A 506 12.69 -10.21 -17.94
N ARG A 507 13.35 -11.14 -18.66
CA ARG A 507 14.74 -11.01 -19.10
C ARG A 507 14.93 -9.76 -19.96
N ASN A 508 14.08 -9.57 -20.97
CA ASN A 508 14.16 -8.42 -21.88
C ASN A 508 13.94 -7.11 -21.12
N THR A 509 12.94 -7.06 -20.23
CA THR A 509 12.74 -5.90 -19.36
C THR A 509 13.98 -5.64 -18.54
N LEU A 510 14.57 -6.63 -17.87
CA LEU A 510 15.73 -6.41 -17.00
C LEU A 510 17.03 -6.09 -17.77
N GLN A 511 17.21 -6.60 -18.98
CA GLN A 511 18.44 -6.44 -19.78
C GLN A 511 18.50 -5.17 -20.64
N GLN A 512 17.37 -4.50 -20.91
CA GLN A 512 17.28 -3.37 -21.85
C GLN A 512 18.20 -2.16 -21.60
N GLY A 513 18.91 -2.09 -20.46
CA GLY A 513 19.93 -1.06 -20.18
C GLY A 513 21.37 -1.45 -20.55
N GLN A 514 21.65 -2.74 -20.80
CA GLN A 514 23.03 -3.24 -20.93
C GLN A 514 23.61 -3.14 -22.35
N ASP A 515 22.77 -3.02 -23.38
CA ASP A 515 23.22 -3.10 -24.78
C ASP A 515 23.93 -1.82 -25.28
N SER A 516 24.00 -0.76 -24.47
CA SER A 516 24.86 0.41 -24.77
C SER A 516 26.33 0.09 -24.47
N HIS A 517 26.92 -0.72 -25.34
CA HIS A 517 28.22 -1.40 -25.22
C HIS A 517 29.46 -0.48 -25.06
N ASP A 518 29.31 0.85 -25.08
CA ASP A 518 30.42 1.82 -25.09
C ASP A 518 30.71 2.51 -23.74
N HIS A 519 29.95 2.22 -22.68
CA HIS A 519 30.24 2.76 -21.33
C HIS A 519 30.95 1.76 -20.41
N LEU A 520 32.04 1.20 -20.91
CA LEU A 520 32.99 0.41 -20.13
C LEU A 520 33.72 1.32 -19.11
N ARG A 521 33.29 1.34 -17.83
CA ARG A 521 34.02 0.59 -16.78
C ARG A 521 33.63 0.78 -15.32
N ASP A 522 32.99 1.84 -14.83
CA ASP A 522 32.89 2.01 -13.35
C ASP A 522 31.51 2.35 -12.75
N ASN A 523 30.47 2.53 -13.56
CA ASN A 523 29.15 2.83 -13.01
C ASN A 523 28.36 1.55 -12.77
N LYS A 524 28.54 0.95 -11.58
CA LYS A 524 27.60 -0.07 -11.08
C LYS A 524 26.21 0.56 -10.99
N GLU A 525 25.33 0.12 -11.87
CA GLU A 525 23.92 0.49 -11.84
C GLU A 525 23.27 -0.15 -10.61
N GLN A 526 22.56 0.65 -9.81
CA GLN A 526 21.78 0.15 -8.69
C GLN A 526 20.37 -0.17 -9.21
N LEU A 527 20.03 -1.45 -9.18
CA LEU A 527 18.74 -1.95 -9.63
C LEU A 527 17.82 -2.19 -8.43
N GLN A 528 16.59 -1.67 -8.49
CA GLN A 528 15.55 -1.95 -7.51
C GLN A 528 14.35 -2.56 -8.18
N ILE A 529 13.90 -3.72 -7.70
CA ILE A 529 12.78 -4.47 -8.24
C ILE A 529 11.64 -4.42 -7.23
N LEU A 530 10.47 -3.92 -7.64
CA LEU A 530 9.25 -3.88 -6.83
C LEU A 530 8.23 -4.84 -7.43
N VAL A 531 7.71 -5.77 -6.64
CA VAL A 531 6.72 -6.77 -7.08
C VAL A 531 5.47 -6.64 -6.22
N CYS A 532 4.29 -6.52 -6.83
CA CYS A 532 3.02 -6.54 -6.10
C CYS A 532 1.90 -7.18 -6.92
N GLY A 533 1.22 -8.17 -6.35
CA GLY A 533 0.18 -8.91 -7.02
C GLY A 533 -0.35 -10.06 -6.15
N PRO A 534 -1.17 -10.96 -6.73
CA PRO A 534 -1.64 -12.14 -6.02
C PRO A 534 -0.47 -13.02 -5.51
N PRO A 535 -0.60 -13.74 -4.39
CA PRO A 535 0.50 -14.50 -3.79
C PRO A 535 1.18 -15.49 -4.75
N LEU A 536 0.40 -16.20 -5.57
CA LEU A 536 0.96 -17.11 -6.59
C LEU A 536 1.74 -16.37 -7.68
N PHE A 537 1.27 -15.18 -8.09
CA PHE A 537 1.98 -14.34 -9.05
C PHE A 537 3.32 -13.87 -8.47
N ASN A 538 3.32 -13.38 -7.22
CA ASN A 538 4.54 -12.94 -6.55
C ASN A 538 5.55 -14.09 -6.46
N LYS A 539 5.10 -15.29 -6.05
CA LYS A 539 5.94 -16.49 -6.00
C LYS A 539 6.55 -16.86 -7.35
N ASP A 540 5.75 -16.83 -8.41
CA ASP A 540 6.22 -17.14 -9.77
C ASP A 540 7.26 -16.11 -10.24
N VAL A 541 7.03 -14.81 -10.00
CA VAL A 541 7.98 -13.73 -10.32
C VAL A 541 9.28 -13.89 -9.54
N SER A 542 9.23 -14.20 -8.24
CA SER A 542 10.42 -14.46 -7.44
C SER A 542 11.24 -15.64 -7.96
N ALA A 543 10.57 -16.71 -8.38
CA ALA A 543 11.24 -17.85 -9.00
C ALA A 543 11.90 -17.48 -10.33
N MET A 544 11.23 -16.68 -11.18
CA MET A 544 11.81 -16.19 -12.42
C MET A 544 13.02 -15.26 -12.19
N LEU A 545 12.96 -14.36 -11.21
CA LEU A 545 14.09 -13.51 -10.83
C LEU A 545 15.30 -14.34 -10.39
N THR A 546 15.06 -15.39 -9.59
CA THR A 546 16.08 -16.36 -9.17
C THR A 546 16.72 -17.06 -10.38
N LEU A 547 15.92 -17.50 -11.36
CA LEU A 547 16.42 -18.14 -12.59
C LEU A 547 17.21 -17.18 -13.49
N LEU A 548 16.97 -15.87 -13.37
CA LEU A 548 17.73 -14.82 -14.06
C LEU A 548 18.94 -14.31 -13.25
N ASN A 549 19.28 -14.98 -12.14
CA ASN A 549 20.36 -14.63 -11.22
C ASN A 549 20.21 -13.24 -10.56
N TYR A 550 18.97 -12.78 -10.37
CA TYR A 550 18.69 -11.59 -9.57
C TYR A 550 18.37 -12.02 -8.13
N HIS A 551 19.22 -11.60 -7.20
CA HIS A 551 19.10 -11.85 -5.77
C HIS A 551 19.28 -10.54 -4.99
N ASP A 552 18.73 -10.48 -3.77
CA ASP A 552 18.93 -9.34 -2.88
C ASP A 552 20.43 -9.20 -2.57
N SER A 553 21.01 -8.08 -2.98
CA SER A 553 22.45 -7.77 -2.96
C SER A 553 22.66 -6.25 -2.92
N ASP A 554 23.90 -5.79 -2.79
CA ASP A 554 24.20 -4.35 -2.75
C ASP A 554 23.86 -3.62 -4.06
N THR A 555 23.83 -4.33 -5.19
CA THR A 555 23.54 -3.78 -6.52
C THR A 555 22.14 -4.08 -7.02
N CYS A 556 21.45 -5.07 -6.43
CA CYS A 556 20.08 -5.44 -6.79
C CYS A 556 19.24 -5.63 -5.54
N GLU A 557 18.21 -4.82 -5.39
CA GLU A 557 17.29 -4.85 -4.26
C GLU A 557 15.93 -5.35 -4.72
N ILE A 558 15.38 -6.38 -4.05
CA ILE A 558 14.09 -6.97 -4.44
C ILE A 558 13.07 -6.78 -3.31
N HIS A 559 11.95 -6.15 -3.64
CA HIS A 559 10.81 -5.94 -2.76
C HIS A 559 9.58 -6.66 -3.26
N ILE A 560 8.98 -7.45 -2.38
CA ILE A 560 7.70 -8.09 -2.64
C ILE A 560 6.69 -7.48 -1.67
N LEU A 561 5.75 -6.72 -2.23
CA LEU A 561 4.66 -6.09 -1.49
C LEU A 561 3.49 -7.09 -1.45
N GLU A 562 3.27 -7.67 -0.27
CA GLU A 562 2.22 -8.67 -0.01
C GLU A 562 0.84 -8.06 0.29
#